data_AF-A0A927Y8I5-F1
#
_entry.id   AF-A0A927Y8I5-F1
#
_cell.length_a   1.000
_cell.length_b   1.000
_cell.length_c   1.000
_cell.angle_alpha   90.00
_cell.angle_beta   90.00
_cell.angle_gamma   90.00
#
_symmetry.space_group_name_H-M   'P 1'
#
loop_
_entity.id
_entity.type
_entity.pdbx_description
1 polymer ?
#
loop_
_entity_poly.entity_id
_entity_poly.type
_entity_poly.pdbx_seq_one_letter_code
_entity_poly.pdbx_strand_id
1 'polypeptide(L)'
;MNINQEKRLGYSLIPDHVNPSPDYYCTWQTQLYATCDGKPQKQRAAMHEQALFDKEKPYGWAYFYESARQDLFLVMDDSWDVPPTGASEFYGSLVPDPEKFPSFTSPETVPQEAMKRLCDHVKSLGWKGLGGWICAQESPLYTGNLTKEEYWTKRLQWAAYAGMSYWKVDWGNRSQEYEFRRGLPQLARTYAPELIVENSMRKDVIPFSDVFRTYDVPAIMSIPMTLEKLRDLTDISSPLENFKGLINCEDEVYIAAAGGFTMGVMRHPYAGPFPDGRADMSFPDLHRRLKTKMTEVTRAAHWHRIAPAFGAEGSKMHFSQTRLTDTWKLKCREEEIESWWPSAMASRNYMQEDTLTVSACASLGRCMAPPTVVPDSDGLVPFTVASRNPNGAVSVATLGRTLGRTYKIPRCDVTLDTGNALTFGIFGQYRNLILHTELDLANCRIAAQDLAYETAYDITTYVNITGHTLIIPGTVIDAIGTMAQNDADTSEPGLILTIQQKENIA
;
A
#
# COMPACT_ATOMS: atom_id res chain seq x y z
N MET A 1 22.07 2.41 -19.59
CA MET A 1 23.42 2.05 -19.08
C MET A 1 23.44 0.54 -18.91
N ASN A 2 24.40 -0.18 -19.49
CA ASN A 2 24.51 -1.63 -19.28
C ASN A 2 25.46 -1.93 -18.12
N ILE A 3 24.95 -2.55 -17.07
CA ILE A 3 25.76 -3.00 -15.93
C ILE A 3 26.36 -4.36 -16.29
N ASN A 4 27.69 -4.46 -16.17
CA ASN A 4 28.43 -5.64 -16.59
C ASN A 4 28.05 -6.86 -15.71
N GLN A 5 27.86 -8.03 -16.32
CA GLN A 5 27.61 -9.28 -15.59
C GLN A 5 28.74 -9.65 -14.63
N GLU A 6 29.97 -9.23 -14.91
CA GLU A 6 31.12 -9.43 -14.01
C GLU A 6 30.99 -8.66 -12.69
N LYS A 7 30.03 -7.73 -12.57
CA LYS A 7 29.71 -7.02 -11.33
C LYS A 7 28.66 -7.72 -10.47
N ARG A 8 28.15 -8.88 -10.90
CA ARG A 8 27.18 -9.66 -10.11
C ARG A 8 27.81 -10.13 -8.82
N LEU A 9 27.06 -9.99 -7.74
CA LEU A 9 27.37 -10.57 -6.45
C LEU A 9 26.71 -11.94 -6.35
N GLY A 10 27.40 -12.89 -5.70
CA GLY A 10 26.91 -14.26 -5.51
C GLY A 10 25.85 -14.42 -4.41
N TYR A 11 25.22 -13.33 -3.98
CA TYR A 11 24.26 -13.30 -2.87
C TYR A 11 23.21 -12.20 -3.10
N SER A 12 22.04 -12.37 -2.47
CA SER A 12 20.96 -11.37 -2.43
C SER A 12 21.17 -10.41 -1.25
N LEU A 13 20.87 -9.13 -1.47
CA LEU A 13 20.73 -8.10 -0.43
C LEU A 13 19.36 -8.13 0.24
N ILE A 14 18.39 -8.83 -0.36
CA ILE A 14 17.03 -8.99 0.17
C ILE A 14 16.99 -10.27 1.00
N PRO A 15 16.58 -10.20 2.28
CA PRO A 15 16.53 -11.36 3.14
C PRO A 15 15.36 -12.29 2.77
N ASP A 16 15.58 -13.59 2.99
CA ASP A 16 14.59 -14.64 2.71
C ASP A 16 13.69 -14.90 3.93
N HIS A 17 12.82 -13.93 4.22
CA HIS A 17 11.74 -14.09 5.20
C HIS A 17 10.53 -13.26 4.80
N VAL A 18 9.38 -13.62 5.34
CA VAL A 18 8.11 -12.92 5.08
C VAL A 18 8.16 -11.50 5.63
N ASN A 19 7.74 -10.54 4.82
CA ASN A 19 7.48 -9.16 5.24
C ASN A 19 6.62 -9.12 6.51
N PRO A 20 7.08 -8.55 7.63
CA PRO A 20 6.29 -8.47 8.87
C PRO A 20 5.21 -7.37 8.83
N SER A 21 5.30 -6.38 7.94
CA SER A 21 4.32 -5.31 7.79
C SER A 21 2.97 -5.84 7.30
N PRO A 22 1.84 -5.30 7.80
CA PRO A 22 0.53 -5.82 7.50
C PRO A 22 -0.03 -5.24 6.20
N ASP A 23 0.73 -5.42 5.13
CA ASP A 23 0.39 -4.98 3.79
C ASP A 23 -0.58 -5.97 3.14
N TYR A 24 -1.46 -5.47 2.27
CA TYR A 24 -2.44 -6.31 1.60
C TYR A 24 -2.73 -5.89 0.17
N TYR A 25 -3.25 -6.84 -0.60
CA TYR A 25 -4.05 -6.59 -1.79
C TYR A 25 -5.54 -6.73 -1.47
N CYS A 26 -6.32 -5.75 -1.91
CA CYS A 26 -7.75 -5.62 -1.67
C CYS A 26 -8.52 -5.70 -2.99
N THR A 27 -9.54 -6.56 -3.04
CA THR A 27 -10.28 -6.87 -4.28
C THR A 27 -11.25 -5.78 -4.74
N TRP A 28 -11.47 -4.71 -3.97
CA TRP A 28 -12.49 -3.68 -4.24
C TRP A 28 -12.50 -3.18 -5.70
N GLN A 29 -11.34 -2.73 -6.19
CA GLN A 29 -11.25 -2.22 -7.55
C GLN A 29 -11.28 -3.32 -8.63
N THR A 30 -10.98 -4.56 -8.25
CA THR A 30 -11.11 -5.70 -9.15
C THR A 30 -12.58 -6.14 -9.29
N GLN A 31 -13.37 -6.06 -8.21
CA GLN A 31 -14.83 -6.19 -8.25
C GLN A 31 -15.46 -5.11 -9.13
N LEU A 32 -14.99 -3.87 -9.01
CA LEU A 32 -15.39 -2.75 -9.87
C LEU A 32 -15.09 -3.05 -11.34
N TYR A 33 -13.88 -3.53 -11.64
CA TYR A 33 -13.48 -3.89 -13.00
C TYR A 33 -14.34 -5.03 -13.57
N ALA A 34 -14.48 -6.14 -12.84
CA ALA A 34 -15.21 -7.32 -13.32
C ALA A 34 -16.69 -7.05 -13.59
N THR A 35 -17.26 -6.04 -12.93
CA THR A 35 -18.67 -5.65 -13.08
C THR A 35 -18.88 -4.44 -13.98
N CYS A 36 -17.80 -3.88 -14.55
CA CYS A 36 -17.80 -2.65 -15.34
C CYS A 36 -18.46 -1.49 -14.56
N ASP A 37 -17.95 -1.11 -13.39
CA ASP A 37 -18.61 -0.08 -12.53
C ASP A 37 -20.09 -0.41 -12.29
N GLY A 38 -20.37 -1.66 -11.92
CA GLY A 38 -21.73 -2.16 -11.73
C GLY A 38 -22.48 -1.52 -10.56
N LYS A 39 -21.90 -0.50 -9.93
CA LYS A 39 -22.36 0.17 -8.71
C LYS A 39 -22.43 -0.83 -7.53
N PRO A 40 -22.68 -0.40 -6.28
CA PRO A 40 -22.30 -1.22 -5.14
C PRO A 40 -23.05 -2.56 -5.10
N GLN A 41 -24.27 -2.64 -5.64
CA GLN A 41 -25.01 -3.90 -5.68
C GLN A 41 -24.32 -4.98 -6.52
N LYS A 42 -23.94 -4.69 -7.78
CA LYS A 42 -23.28 -5.70 -8.64
C LYS A 42 -21.87 -5.99 -8.16
N GLN A 43 -21.14 -4.98 -7.71
CA GLN A 43 -19.77 -5.14 -7.16
C GLN A 43 -19.75 -6.07 -5.94
N ARG A 44 -20.72 -5.92 -5.04
CA ARG A 44 -20.90 -6.81 -3.88
C ARG A 44 -21.29 -8.22 -4.28
N ALA A 45 -22.10 -8.38 -5.32
CA ALA A 45 -22.46 -9.69 -5.85
C ALA A 45 -21.26 -10.39 -6.50
N ALA A 46 -20.29 -9.65 -7.04
CA ALA A 46 -19.11 -10.19 -7.71
C ALA A 46 -18.05 -10.79 -6.77
N MET A 47 -18.17 -10.59 -5.46
CA MET A 47 -17.33 -11.30 -4.48
C MET A 47 -17.87 -12.71 -4.28
N HIS A 48 -17.34 -13.67 -5.04
CA HIS A 48 -17.70 -15.09 -4.98
C HIS A 48 -16.51 -15.99 -5.34
N GLU A 49 -16.64 -17.29 -5.06
CA GLU A 49 -15.61 -18.32 -5.25
C GLU A 49 -15.01 -18.30 -6.66
N GLN A 50 -15.87 -18.34 -7.69
CA GLN A 50 -15.42 -18.31 -9.07
C GLN A 50 -14.57 -17.06 -9.37
N ALA A 51 -14.95 -15.90 -8.83
CA ALA A 51 -14.20 -14.67 -9.05
C ALA A 51 -12.79 -14.69 -8.45
N LEU A 52 -12.62 -15.35 -7.31
CA LEU A 52 -11.31 -15.51 -6.69
C LEU A 52 -10.45 -16.57 -7.38
N PHE A 53 -11.04 -17.71 -7.77
CA PHE A 53 -10.28 -18.94 -8.06
C PHE A 53 -10.41 -19.48 -9.49
N ASP A 54 -11.29 -18.96 -10.34
CA ASP A 54 -11.23 -19.28 -11.79
C ASP A 54 -10.09 -18.51 -12.45
N LYS A 55 -9.30 -19.16 -13.31
CA LYS A 55 -8.13 -18.53 -13.92
C LYS A 55 -8.46 -17.57 -15.08
N GLU A 56 -9.69 -17.60 -15.58
CA GLU A 56 -10.09 -16.84 -16.75
C GLU A 56 -10.43 -15.38 -16.40
N LYS A 57 -10.00 -14.43 -17.23
CA LYS A 57 -10.36 -13.01 -17.07
C LYS A 57 -11.89 -12.86 -17.24
N PRO A 58 -12.60 -12.10 -16.36
CA PRO A 58 -12.09 -11.15 -15.38
C PRO A 58 -11.94 -11.68 -13.95
N TYR A 59 -11.83 -13.00 -13.74
CA TYR A 59 -11.70 -13.66 -12.44
C TYR A 59 -10.23 -13.88 -12.03
N GLY A 60 -9.94 -14.82 -11.13
CA GLY A 60 -8.58 -15.25 -10.82
C GLY A 60 -7.83 -14.32 -9.88
N TRP A 61 -8.55 -13.56 -9.06
CA TRP A 61 -7.99 -12.50 -8.24
C TRP A 61 -7.00 -13.03 -7.20
N ALA A 62 -7.17 -14.28 -6.75
CA ALA A 62 -6.24 -14.95 -5.83
C ALA A 62 -4.92 -15.38 -6.48
N TYR A 63 -4.75 -15.23 -7.80
CA TYR A 63 -3.51 -15.54 -8.51
C TYR A 63 -2.67 -14.31 -8.87
N PHE A 64 -3.10 -13.11 -8.46
CA PHE A 64 -2.30 -11.90 -8.64
C PHE A 64 -1.06 -11.89 -7.75
N TYR A 65 -0.08 -11.05 -8.10
CA TYR A 65 1.12 -10.78 -7.32
C TYR A 65 1.96 -12.01 -6.95
N GLU A 66 2.09 -12.98 -7.87
CA GLU A 66 2.74 -14.27 -7.62
C GLU A 66 4.04 -14.18 -6.81
N SER A 67 4.94 -13.27 -7.16
CA SER A 67 6.23 -13.03 -6.50
C SER A 67 6.15 -12.40 -5.10
N ALA A 68 5.04 -11.73 -4.77
CA ALA A 68 4.84 -10.98 -3.53
C ALA A 68 3.73 -11.54 -2.63
N ARG A 69 2.99 -12.59 -3.05
CA ARG A 69 1.88 -13.18 -2.28
C ARG A 69 2.28 -13.51 -0.84
N GLN A 70 3.48 -14.06 -0.63
CA GLN A 70 3.96 -14.41 0.71
C GLN A 70 4.11 -13.19 1.64
N ASP A 71 4.22 -11.99 1.08
CA ASP A 71 4.40 -10.73 1.80
C ASP A 71 3.13 -9.91 1.94
N LEU A 72 2.04 -10.32 1.28
CA LEU A 72 0.77 -9.60 1.22
C LEU A 72 -0.36 -10.47 1.78
N PHE A 73 -1.27 -9.86 2.52
CA PHE A 73 -2.57 -10.48 2.77
C PHE A 73 -3.48 -10.33 1.55
N LEU A 74 -4.33 -11.32 1.29
CA LEU A 74 -5.47 -11.17 0.37
C LEU A 74 -6.67 -10.72 1.19
N VAL A 75 -7.18 -9.51 0.94
CA VAL A 75 -8.37 -8.97 1.60
C VAL A 75 -9.56 -9.03 0.63
N MET A 76 -10.55 -9.86 0.96
CA MET A 76 -11.82 -9.89 0.25
C MET A 76 -12.63 -8.64 0.60
N ASP A 77 -12.72 -7.72 -0.35
CA ASP A 77 -13.49 -6.49 -0.22
C ASP A 77 -14.94 -6.65 -0.72
N ASP A 78 -15.75 -5.61 -0.53
CA ASP A 78 -16.97 -5.74 0.25
C ASP A 78 -17.85 -6.92 -0.18
N SER A 79 -18.46 -7.54 0.84
CA SER A 79 -19.60 -8.43 0.75
C SER A 79 -19.27 -9.89 0.47
N TRP A 80 -18.14 -10.38 0.96
CA TRP A 80 -17.89 -11.83 1.06
C TRP A 80 -18.82 -12.54 2.06
N ASP A 81 -19.45 -11.80 2.98
CA ASP A 81 -20.27 -12.29 4.09
C ASP A 81 -21.78 -12.00 3.96
N VAL A 82 -22.25 -11.67 2.76
CA VAL A 82 -23.68 -11.36 2.50
C VAL A 82 -24.15 -11.99 1.18
N PRO A 83 -25.45 -12.31 1.03
CA PRO A 83 -25.98 -12.92 -0.19
C PRO A 83 -25.87 -11.98 -1.41
N PRO A 84 -25.92 -12.51 -2.64
CA PRO A 84 -25.88 -11.72 -3.88
C PRO A 84 -27.04 -10.71 -4.00
N THR A 85 -28.18 -11.00 -3.36
CA THR A 85 -29.36 -10.13 -3.32
C THR A 85 -29.90 -10.04 -1.90
N GLY A 86 -30.56 -8.92 -1.54
CA GLY A 86 -31.16 -8.77 -0.21
C GLY A 86 -30.18 -8.60 0.96
N ALA A 87 -28.96 -8.11 0.71
CA ALA A 87 -27.85 -8.10 1.67
C ALA A 87 -28.04 -7.25 2.95
N SER A 88 -29.03 -6.36 3.03
CA SER A 88 -29.09 -5.33 4.08
C SER A 88 -29.18 -5.87 5.51
N GLU A 89 -29.84 -7.01 5.70
CA GLU A 89 -29.97 -7.64 7.03
C GLU A 89 -28.72 -8.46 7.41
N PHE A 90 -27.81 -8.71 6.46
CA PHE A 90 -26.61 -9.52 6.63
C PHE A 90 -25.35 -8.69 6.91
N TYR A 91 -25.37 -7.37 6.70
CA TYR A 91 -24.19 -6.55 6.91
C TYR A 91 -23.59 -6.71 8.31
N GLY A 92 -22.32 -7.11 8.37
CA GLY A 92 -21.62 -7.40 9.62
C GLY A 92 -21.87 -8.81 10.15
N SER A 93 -22.38 -9.74 9.34
CA SER A 93 -22.62 -11.14 9.76
C SER A 93 -21.31 -11.89 9.98
N LEU A 94 -20.33 -11.68 9.09
CA LEU A 94 -19.08 -12.43 8.96
C LEU A 94 -19.31 -13.94 8.76
N VAL A 95 -20.40 -14.29 8.08
CA VAL A 95 -20.74 -15.65 7.70
C VAL A 95 -20.52 -15.82 6.20
N PRO A 96 -19.58 -16.70 5.76
CA PRO A 96 -19.42 -16.99 4.35
C PRO A 96 -20.75 -17.44 3.73
N ASP A 97 -21.17 -16.75 2.67
CA ASP A 97 -22.44 -17.03 2.01
C ASP A 97 -22.34 -18.32 1.16
N PRO A 98 -23.30 -19.26 1.29
CA PRO A 98 -23.22 -20.54 0.62
C PRO A 98 -23.50 -20.49 -0.89
N GLU A 99 -24.17 -19.45 -1.38
CA GLU A 99 -24.35 -19.24 -2.83
C GLU A 99 -23.05 -18.71 -3.45
N LYS A 100 -22.32 -17.85 -2.72
CA LYS A 100 -21.04 -17.29 -3.16
C LYS A 100 -19.88 -18.26 -3.01
N PHE A 101 -19.88 -19.11 -1.98
CA PHE A 101 -18.77 -20.02 -1.64
C PHE A 101 -19.26 -21.46 -1.45
N PRO A 102 -19.86 -22.09 -2.47
CA PRO A 102 -20.47 -23.41 -2.35
C PRO A 102 -19.44 -24.53 -2.06
N SER A 103 -18.19 -24.43 -2.50
CA SER A 103 -17.18 -25.45 -2.21
C SER A 103 -16.66 -25.40 -0.76
N PHE A 104 -16.89 -24.28 -0.08
CA PHE A 104 -16.44 -24.06 1.30
C PHE A 104 -17.55 -24.25 2.33
N THR A 105 -18.80 -24.28 1.89
CA THR A 105 -20.00 -24.35 2.72
C THR A 105 -20.80 -25.63 2.48
N SER A 106 -21.72 -25.91 3.38
CA SER A 106 -22.74 -26.96 3.25
C SER A 106 -23.86 -26.63 4.25
N PRO A 107 -25.05 -27.24 4.16
CA PRO A 107 -26.13 -27.01 5.13
C PRO A 107 -25.74 -27.26 6.60
N GLU A 108 -24.71 -28.08 6.84
CA GLU A 108 -24.22 -28.45 8.16
C GLU A 108 -22.97 -27.65 8.58
N THR A 109 -22.36 -26.90 7.65
CA THR A 109 -21.11 -26.18 7.92
C THR A 109 -21.38 -24.97 8.80
N VAL A 110 -20.78 -24.96 9.99
CA VAL A 110 -20.80 -23.79 10.88
C VAL A 110 -19.86 -22.67 10.34
N PRO A 111 -20.13 -21.38 10.63
CA PRO A 111 -19.40 -20.26 10.02
C PRO A 111 -17.89 -20.33 10.15
N GLN A 112 -17.36 -20.70 11.33
CA GLN A 112 -15.92 -20.78 11.54
C GLN A 112 -15.22 -21.88 10.71
N GLU A 113 -15.93 -22.97 10.36
CA GLU A 113 -15.40 -24.03 9.51
C GLU A 113 -15.32 -23.60 8.05
N ALA A 114 -16.38 -22.95 7.54
CA ALA A 114 -16.37 -22.39 6.19
C ALA A 114 -15.24 -21.36 6.02
N MET A 115 -15.11 -20.47 7.00
CA MET A 115 -14.05 -19.46 7.03
C MET A 115 -12.65 -20.10 7.10
N LYS A 116 -12.49 -21.17 7.89
CA LYS A 116 -11.23 -21.92 7.98
C LYS A 116 -10.83 -22.50 6.63
N ARG A 117 -11.75 -23.16 5.93
CA ARG A 117 -11.47 -23.75 4.61
C ARG A 117 -11.06 -22.70 3.59
N LEU A 118 -11.71 -21.53 3.60
CA LEU A 118 -11.30 -20.38 2.76
C LEU A 118 -9.90 -19.89 3.11
N CYS A 119 -9.60 -19.69 4.39
CA CYS A 119 -8.28 -19.25 4.87
C CYS A 119 -7.18 -20.24 4.46
N ASP A 120 -7.41 -21.54 4.67
CA ASP A 120 -6.47 -22.60 4.32
C ASP A 120 -6.23 -22.66 2.79
N HIS A 121 -7.29 -22.50 1.99
CA HIS A 121 -7.15 -22.48 0.53
C HIS A 121 -6.34 -21.28 0.04
N VAL A 122 -6.63 -20.07 0.53
CA VAL A 122 -5.86 -18.86 0.18
C VAL A 122 -4.38 -18.99 0.59
N LYS A 123 -4.10 -19.51 1.79
CA LYS A 123 -2.72 -19.78 2.23
C LYS A 123 -2.03 -20.83 1.35
N SER A 124 -2.75 -21.84 0.87
CA SER A 124 -2.19 -22.85 -0.05
C SER A 124 -1.75 -22.26 -1.41
N LEU A 125 -2.28 -21.10 -1.78
CA LEU A 125 -1.86 -20.32 -2.95
C LEU A 125 -0.66 -19.41 -2.67
N GLY A 126 -0.05 -19.49 -1.48
CA GLY A 126 1.16 -18.74 -1.12
C GLY A 126 0.90 -17.35 -0.55
N TRP A 127 -0.35 -16.96 -0.29
CA TRP A 127 -0.64 -15.69 0.38
C TRP A 127 -0.24 -15.72 1.86
N LYS A 128 0.22 -14.57 2.39
CA LYS A 128 0.54 -14.39 3.81
C LYS A 128 -0.61 -14.78 4.73
N GLY A 129 -1.84 -14.54 4.28
CA GLY A 129 -3.07 -14.90 4.97
C GLY A 129 -4.29 -14.28 4.28
N LEU A 130 -5.47 -14.65 4.78
CA LEU A 130 -6.74 -14.12 4.30
C LEU A 130 -7.26 -13.05 5.27
N GLY A 131 -7.78 -11.98 4.71
CA GLY A 131 -8.54 -10.96 5.38
C GLY A 131 -9.86 -10.65 4.70
N GLY A 132 -10.65 -9.82 5.35
CA GLY A 132 -11.99 -9.48 4.87
C GLY A 132 -12.35 -8.07 5.26
N TRP A 133 -13.10 -7.41 4.38
CA TRP A 133 -13.79 -6.18 4.69
C TRP A 133 -14.93 -6.45 5.67
N ILE A 134 -15.04 -5.61 6.69
CA ILE A 134 -15.99 -5.74 7.80
C ILE A 134 -16.84 -4.49 7.88
N CYS A 135 -18.16 -4.64 7.75
CA CYS A 135 -19.11 -3.56 8.00
C CYS A 135 -19.09 -3.18 9.48
N ALA A 136 -18.94 -1.89 9.82
CA ALA A 136 -18.96 -1.39 11.19
C ALA A 136 -20.39 -1.32 11.76
N GLN A 137 -21.04 -2.48 11.89
CA GLN A 137 -22.32 -2.66 12.58
C GLN A 137 -22.57 -4.15 12.85
N GLU A 138 -23.46 -4.45 13.78
CA GLU A 138 -23.98 -5.79 13.97
C GLU A 138 -25.03 -6.12 12.88
N SER A 139 -25.08 -7.38 12.43
CA SER A 139 -26.11 -7.82 11.49
C SER A 139 -27.46 -7.96 12.20
N PRO A 140 -28.54 -7.32 11.72
CA PRO A 140 -29.88 -7.50 12.25
C PRO A 140 -30.31 -8.97 12.34
N LEU A 141 -29.98 -9.78 11.33
CA LEU A 141 -30.37 -11.19 11.25
C LEU A 141 -29.68 -12.06 12.32
N TYR A 142 -28.44 -11.75 12.67
CA TYR A 142 -27.64 -12.58 13.57
C TYR A 142 -27.47 -12.00 14.98
N THR A 143 -27.99 -10.80 15.25
CA THR A 143 -27.89 -10.18 16.58
C THR A 143 -28.76 -10.93 17.59
N GLY A 144 -30.02 -11.20 17.26
CA GLY A 144 -30.95 -11.86 18.18
C GLY A 144 -31.00 -11.15 19.55
N ASN A 145 -30.78 -11.90 20.63
CA ASN A 145 -30.73 -11.40 22.01
C ASN A 145 -29.30 -11.12 22.51
N LEU A 146 -28.29 -11.19 21.63
CA LEU A 146 -26.90 -10.96 22.02
C LEU A 146 -26.69 -9.48 22.36
N THR A 147 -25.90 -9.23 23.40
CA THR A 147 -25.26 -7.93 23.58
C THR A 147 -24.25 -7.67 22.46
N LYS A 148 -23.88 -6.41 22.24
CA LYS A 148 -22.87 -6.05 21.23
C LYS A 148 -21.53 -6.75 21.49
N GLU A 149 -21.13 -6.82 22.76
CA GLU A 149 -19.87 -7.47 23.15
C GLU A 149 -19.90 -8.98 22.86
N GLU A 150 -20.97 -9.67 23.22
CA GLU A 150 -21.14 -11.10 22.88
C GLU A 150 -21.17 -11.33 21.38
N TYR A 151 -21.81 -10.43 20.62
CA TYR A 151 -21.87 -10.48 19.17
C TYR A 151 -20.47 -10.49 18.56
N TRP A 152 -19.65 -9.47 18.88
CA TRP A 152 -18.30 -9.32 18.34
C TRP A 152 -17.32 -10.34 18.89
N THR A 153 -17.43 -10.71 20.16
CA THR A 153 -16.63 -11.79 20.78
C THR A 153 -16.78 -13.09 19.99
N LYS A 154 -18.02 -13.47 19.65
CA LYS A 154 -18.28 -14.68 18.87
C LYS A 154 -17.62 -14.65 17.48
N ARG A 155 -17.62 -13.50 16.80
CA ARG A 155 -17.00 -13.35 15.46
C ARG A 155 -15.47 -13.37 15.55
N LEU A 156 -14.91 -12.75 16.58
CA LEU A 156 -13.47 -12.79 16.83
C LEU A 156 -13.01 -14.23 17.11
N GLN A 157 -13.77 -14.99 17.91
CA GLN A 157 -13.51 -16.41 18.14
C GLN A 157 -13.59 -17.22 16.83
N TRP A 158 -14.53 -16.92 15.94
CA TRP A 158 -14.61 -17.55 14.62
C TRP A 158 -13.37 -17.23 13.77
N ALA A 159 -12.96 -15.96 13.71
CA ALA A 159 -11.76 -15.53 12.97
C ALA A 159 -10.48 -16.18 13.53
N ALA A 160 -10.35 -16.23 14.86
CA ALA A 160 -9.23 -16.89 15.54
C ALA A 160 -9.17 -18.39 15.20
N TYR A 161 -10.31 -19.08 15.28
CA TYR A 161 -10.42 -20.49 14.92
C TYR A 161 -10.05 -20.74 13.46
N ALA A 162 -10.55 -19.91 12.55
CA ALA A 162 -10.29 -20.01 11.12
C ALA A 162 -8.85 -19.67 10.73
N GLY A 163 -8.11 -18.98 11.60
CA GLY A 163 -6.79 -18.45 11.28
C GLY A 163 -6.84 -17.28 10.28
N MET A 164 -7.93 -16.50 10.32
CA MET A 164 -8.09 -15.27 9.55
C MET A 164 -7.18 -14.18 10.14
N SER A 165 -6.49 -13.44 9.28
CA SER A 165 -5.34 -12.62 9.69
C SER A 165 -5.62 -11.12 9.69
N TYR A 166 -6.64 -10.66 8.97
CA TYR A 166 -6.85 -9.22 8.78
C TYR A 166 -8.33 -8.84 8.67
N TRP A 167 -8.76 -7.82 9.41
CA TRP A 167 -10.07 -7.18 9.30
C TRP A 167 -9.92 -5.73 8.87
N LYS A 168 -10.49 -5.40 7.71
CA LYS A 168 -10.60 -4.03 7.18
C LYS A 168 -11.96 -3.46 7.61
N VAL A 169 -12.02 -2.66 8.68
CA VAL A 169 -13.29 -2.25 9.30
C VAL A 169 -13.72 -0.86 8.81
N ASP A 170 -14.77 -0.83 7.99
CA ASP A 170 -15.24 0.40 7.35
C ASP A 170 -16.75 0.44 7.12
N TRP A 171 -17.29 1.65 6.90
CA TRP A 171 -18.70 1.92 6.61
C TRP A 171 -19.71 1.27 7.60
N GLY A 172 -21.00 1.59 7.50
CA GLY A 172 -22.05 1.02 8.36
C GLY A 172 -22.48 1.93 9.50
N ASN A 173 -23.50 1.50 10.23
CA ASN A 173 -24.23 2.33 11.19
C ASN A 173 -23.38 2.87 12.36
N ARG A 174 -22.26 2.20 12.69
CA ARG A 174 -21.32 2.63 13.75
C ARG A 174 -20.00 3.15 13.22
N SER A 175 -19.88 3.38 11.91
CA SER A 175 -18.62 3.79 11.27
C SER A 175 -18.01 5.08 11.85
N GLN A 176 -18.79 5.95 12.49
CA GLN A 176 -18.32 7.17 13.15
C GLN A 176 -18.34 7.09 14.68
N GLU A 177 -18.75 5.95 15.26
CA GLU A 177 -18.87 5.76 16.71
C GLU A 177 -17.48 5.44 17.30
N TYR A 178 -16.98 6.36 18.13
CA TYR A 178 -15.66 6.22 18.77
C TYR A 178 -15.57 4.96 19.64
N GLU A 179 -16.57 4.69 20.48
CA GLU A 179 -16.55 3.53 21.38
C GLU A 179 -16.57 2.20 20.63
N PHE A 180 -17.23 2.13 19.47
CA PHE A 180 -17.17 0.93 18.61
C PHE A 180 -15.76 0.71 18.08
N ARG A 181 -15.16 1.75 17.49
CA ARG A 181 -13.82 1.69 16.89
C ARG A 181 -12.72 1.39 17.91
N ARG A 182 -12.94 1.80 19.16
CA ARG A 182 -12.07 1.50 20.29
C ARG A 182 -12.29 0.09 20.83
N GLY A 183 -13.55 -0.29 21.04
CA GLY A 183 -13.92 -1.56 21.64
C GLY A 183 -13.54 -2.76 20.79
N LEU A 184 -13.69 -2.68 19.46
CA LEU A 184 -13.45 -3.82 18.57
C LEU A 184 -11.99 -4.30 18.56
N PRO A 185 -10.96 -3.45 18.36
CA PRO A 185 -9.57 -3.85 18.52
C PRO A 185 -9.25 -4.36 19.93
N GLN A 186 -9.83 -3.74 20.98
CA GLN A 186 -9.63 -4.18 22.37
C GLN A 186 -10.14 -5.62 22.60
N LEU A 187 -11.32 -5.95 22.06
CA LEU A 187 -11.87 -7.30 22.11
C LEU A 187 -11.01 -8.28 21.30
N ALA A 188 -10.49 -7.85 20.14
CA ALA A 188 -9.62 -8.67 19.32
C ALA A 188 -8.35 -9.08 20.06
N ARG A 189 -7.73 -8.19 20.84
CA ARG A 189 -6.56 -8.51 21.68
C ARG A 189 -6.83 -9.65 22.68
N THR A 190 -8.08 -9.82 23.12
CA THR A 190 -8.48 -10.90 24.05
C THR A 190 -8.82 -12.20 23.31
N TYR A 191 -9.63 -12.12 22.24
CA TYR A 191 -10.25 -13.30 21.64
C TYR A 191 -9.64 -13.75 20.30
N ALA A 192 -8.83 -12.89 19.67
CA ALA A 192 -8.15 -13.14 18.40
C ALA A 192 -6.83 -12.34 18.32
N PRO A 193 -5.84 -12.55 19.21
CA PRO A 193 -4.66 -11.68 19.33
C PRO A 193 -3.79 -11.64 18.07
N GLU A 194 -3.83 -12.66 17.21
CA GLU A 194 -3.11 -12.69 15.93
C GLU A 194 -3.84 -11.94 14.80
N LEU A 195 -5.10 -11.55 15.02
CA LEU A 195 -5.88 -10.78 14.05
C LEU A 195 -5.44 -9.32 14.07
N ILE A 196 -5.27 -8.77 12.87
CA ILE A 196 -5.00 -7.35 12.67
C ILE A 196 -6.32 -6.64 12.42
N VAL A 197 -6.64 -5.63 13.23
CA VAL A 197 -7.82 -4.79 13.05
C VAL A 197 -7.42 -3.43 12.51
N GLU A 198 -7.80 -3.17 11.26
CA GLU A 198 -7.62 -1.89 10.60
C GLU A 198 -8.84 -1.00 10.77
N ASN A 199 -8.63 0.21 11.30
CA ASN A 199 -9.64 1.24 11.50
C ASN A 199 -9.56 2.33 10.41
N SER A 200 -10.64 3.13 10.31
CA SER A 200 -10.81 4.24 9.36
C SER A 200 -11.60 5.39 10.01
N MET A 201 -11.99 6.39 9.20
CA MET A 201 -12.92 7.51 9.50
C MET A 201 -12.44 8.58 10.47
N ARG A 202 -11.88 8.24 11.63
CA ARG A 202 -11.55 9.21 12.68
C ARG A 202 -10.12 9.05 13.18
N LYS A 203 -9.29 10.09 13.07
CA LYS A 203 -7.88 10.01 13.46
C LYS A 203 -7.65 9.84 14.97
N ASP A 204 -8.63 10.18 15.81
CA ASP A 204 -8.57 9.99 17.26
C ASP A 204 -8.56 8.50 17.67
N VAL A 205 -8.76 7.57 16.72
CA VAL A 205 -8.73 6.12 16.95
C VAL A 205 -7.38 5.45 16.77
N ILE A 206 -6.42 6.18 16.22
CA ILE A 206 -5.10 5.64 15.89
C ILE A 206 -4.38 5.06 17.12
N PRO A 207 -4.45 5.66 18.33
CA PRO A 207 -3.77 5.12 19.51
C PRO A 207 -4.21 3.71 19.93
N PHE A 208 -5.36 3.23 19.48
CA PHE A 208 -5.93 1.92 19.80
C PHE A 208 -6.21 1.08 18.55
N SER A 209 -5.50 1.38 17.45
CA SER A 209 -5.60 0.64 16.21
C SER A 209 -4.31 -0.11 15.93
N ASP A 210 -4.41 -1.30 15.34
CA ASP A 210 -3.22 -1.96 14.78
C ASP A 210 -2.75 -1.20 13.55
N VAL A 211 -3.72 -0.87 12.69
CA VAL A 211 -3.53 -0.10 11.46
C VAL A 211 -4.67 0.93 11.35
N PHE A 212 -4.35 2.12 10.87
CA PHE A 212 -5.32 3.15 10.51
C PHE A 212 -5.15 3.54 9.05
N ARG A 213 -6.21 3.44 8.26
CA ARG A 213 -6.17 3.77 6.83
C ARG A 213 -6.52 5.22 6.55
N THR A 214 -5.63 5.88 5.81
CA THR A 214 -5.94 7.10 5.06
C THR A 214 -6.63 6.71 3.75
N TYR A 215 -7.90 7.06 3.53
CA TYR A 215 -8.65 6.57 2.35
C TYR A 215 -9.43 7.66 1.60
N ASP A 216 -10.15 7.28 0.55
CA ASP A 216 -10.88 8.11 -0.42
C ASP A 216 -9.97 8.95 -1.33
N VAL A 217 -8.95 8.30 -1.89
CA VAL A 217 -7.91 8.94 -2.70
C VAL A 217 -7.99 8.45 -4.15
N PRO A 218 -8.28 9.31 -5.15
CA PRO A 218 -8.41 8.89 -6.54
C PRO A 218 -7.04 8.82 -7.21
N ALA A 219 -6.83 7.86 -8.12
CA ALA A 219 -5.54 7.62 -8.77
C ALA A 219 -4.90 8.86 -9.44
N ILE A 220 -5.72 9.76 -10.01
CA ILE A 220 -5.22 10.96 -10.70
C ILE A 220 -4.56 11.97 -9.75
N MET A 221 -5.00 12.01 -8.49
CA MET A 221 -4.52 12.96 -7.47
C MET A 221 -3.93 12.28 -6.24
N SER A 222 -3.59 11.00 -6.36
CA SER A 222 -3.34 10.19 -5.19
C SER A 222 -2.09 10.59 -4.41
N ILE A 223 -1.01 10.93 -5.11
CA ILE A 223 0.24 11.40 -4.48
C ILE A 223 0.02 12.64 -3.58
N PRO A 224 -0.43 13.81 -4.10
CA PRO A 224 -0.57 15.00 -3.26
C PRO A 224 -1.65 14.82 -2.18
N MET A 225 -2.72 14.08 -2.45
CA MET A 225 -3.76 13.84 -1.44
C MET A 225 -3.28 12.98 -0.28
N THR A 226 -2.54 11.90 -0.56
CA THR A 226 -1.98 11.05 0.49
C THR A 226 -0.98 11.83 1.34
N LEU A 227 -0.13 12.66 0.74
CA LEU A 227 0.81 13.50 1.49
C LEU A 227 0.12 14.52 2.39
N GLU A 228 -0.97 15.15 1.93
CA GLU A 228 -1.71 16.09 2.76
C GLU A 228 -2.48 15.38 3.89
N LYS A 229 -3.06 14.21 3.60
CA LYS A 229 -3.69 13.38 4.65
C LYS A 229 -2.70 12.95 5.72
N LEU A 230 -1.48 12.56 5.34
CA LEU A 230 -0.41 12.24 6.30
C LEU A 230 -0.02 13.45 7.17
N ARG A 231 -0.08 14.66 6.61
CA ARG A 231 0.17 15.89 7.37
C ARG A 231 -0.86 16.13 8.46
N ASP A 232 -2.12 15.73 8.25
CA ASP A 232 -3.17 15.84 9.27
C ASP A 232 -3.00 14.88 10.46
N LEU A 233 -2.04 13.96 10.36
CA LEU A 233 -1.73 12.91 11.33
C LEU A 233 -0.52 13.26 12.23
N THR A 234 -0.07 14.52 12.30
CA THR A 234 1.10 14.89 13.13
C THR A 234 0.83 14.93 14.63
N ASP A 235 -0.42 15.19 15.03
CA ASP A 235 -0.77 15.49 16.42
C ASP A 235 -1.42 14.30 17.13
N ILE A 236 -1.12 13.09 16.66
CA ILE A 236 -1.68 11.86 17.22
C ILE A 236 -0.91 11.47 18.48
N SER A 237 -1.64 11.08 19.53
CA SER A 237 -1.04 10.50 20.72
C SER A 237 -0.31 9.19 20.41
N SER A 238 0.72 8.87 21.18
CA SER A 238 1.39 7.57 21.06
C SER A 238 0.37 6.42 21.17
N PRO A 239 0.58 5.33 20.41
CA PRO A 239 -0.18 4.10 20.59
C PRO A 239 -0.19 3.62 22.04
N LEU A 240 -1.31 3.07 22.49
CA LEU A 240 -1.41 2.40 23.77
C LEU A 240 -0.63 1.08 23.75
N GLU A 241 -0.25 0.60 24.94
CA GLU A 241 0.40 -0.69 25.10
C GLU A 241 -0.38 -1.79 24.34
N ASN A 242 0.34 -2.59 23.54
CA ASN A 242 -0.18 -3.64 22.65
C ASN A 242 -0.85 -3.18 21.33
N PHE A 243 -0.88 -1.89 21.03
CA PHE A 243 -1.28 -1.38 19.71
C PHE A 243 -0.08 -0.82 18.95
N LYS A 244 -0.10 -0.99 17.62
CA LYS A 244 0.99 -0.53 16.76
C LYS A 244 0.76 0.87 16.21
N GLY A 245 -0.49 1.31 16.04
CA GLY A 245 -0.82 2.60 15.45
C GLY A 245 -0.13 2.82 14.10
N LEU A 246 -0.10 1.78 13.25
CA LEU A 246 0.46 1.88 11.90
C LEU A 246 -0.48 2.72 11.03
N ILE A 247 0.08 3.43 10.05
CA ILE A 247 -0.70 4.21 9.08
C ILE A 247 -0.67 3.47 7.74
N ASN A 248 -1.80 3.38 7.05
CA ASN A 248 -1.93 2.77 5.73
C ASN A 248 -2.17 3.85 4.66
N CYS A 249 -1.30 3.88 3.64
CA CYS A 249 -1.30 4.84 2.53
C CYS A 249 -2.00 4.33 1.25
N GLU A 250 -2.84 3.30 1.38
CA GLU A 250 -3.55 2.64 0.27
C GLU A 250 -2.60 2.20 -0.84
N ASP A 251 -2.93 2.56 -2.07
CA ASP A 251 -2.27 2.13 -3.28
C ASP A 251 -1.00 2.94 -3.59
N GLU A 252 -0.66 3.97 -2.80
CA GLU A 252 0.61 4.70 -2.94
C GLU A 252 1.79 3.95 -2.30
N VAL A 253 2.12 2.79 -2.88
CA VAL A 253 3.09 1.83 -2.33
C VAL A 253 4.49 2.39 -2.14
N TYR A 254 4.93 3.36 -2.96
CA TYR A 254 6.23 4.03 -2.78
C TYR A 254 6.21 5.13 -1.72
N ILE A 255 5.06 5.77 -1.45
CA ILE A 255 4.90 6.59 -0.25
C ILE A 255 4.98 5.70 0.99
N ALA A 256 4.31 4.54 0.95
CA ALA A 256 4.32 3.59 2.05
C ALA A 256 5.72 3.06 2.35
N ALA A 257 6.39 2.49 1.35
CA ALA A 257 7.73 1.93 1.49
C ALA A 257 8.77 2.97 1.93
N ALA A 258 8.80 4.15 1.29
CA ALA A 258 9.80 5.16 1.62
C ALA A 258 9.53 5.88 2.95
N GLY A 259 8.26 5.97 3.36
CA GLY A 259 7.83 6.62 4.59
C GLY A 259 7.70 5.69 5.81
N GLY A 260 7.92 4.39 5.64
CA GLY A 260 7.73 3.38 6.69
C GLY A 260 6.27 3.22 7.12
N PHE A 261 5.33 3.39 6.18
CA PHE A 261 3.90 3.17 6.37
C PHE A 261 3.48 1.84 5.74
N THR A 262 2.29 1.37 6.07
CA THR A 262 1.69 0.17 5.46
C THR A 262 0.97 0.50 4.16
N MET A 263 0.71 -0.51 3.33
CA MET A 263 0.01 -0.35 2.05
C MET A 263 -1.25 -1.23 1.95
N GLY A 264 -2.28 -0.65 1.34
CA GLY A 264 -3.55 -1.29 1.02
C GLY A 264 -3.75 -1.26 -0.49
N VAL A 265 -3.07 -2.17 -1.18
CA VAL A 265 -3.00 -2.21 -2.65
C VAL A 265 -4.39 -2.51 -3.22
N MET A 266 -4.81 -1.69 -4.17
CA MET A 266 -6.08 -1.86 -4.88
C MET A 266 -5.90 -1.96 -6.39
N ARG A 267 -4.76 -1.52 -6.92
CA ARG A 267 -4.43 -1.75 -8.33
C ARG A 267 -4.36 -3.25 -8.61
N HIS A 268 -4.54 -3.62 -9.87
CA HIS A 268 -4.56 -5.02 -10.31
C HIS A 268 -4.12 -5.12 -11.78
N PRO A 269 -3.68 -6.30 -12.27
CA PRO A 269 -2.99 -6.42 -13.56
C PRO A 269 -3.90 -6.34 -14.79
N TYR A 270 -5.23 -6.24 -14.64
CA TYR A 270 -6.15 -6.13 -15.77
C TYR A 270 -6.20 -4.70 -16.31
N ALA A 271 -5.14 -4.34 -17.03
CA ALA A 271 -4.98 -3.07 -17.74
C ALA A 271 -5.96 -2.92 -18.92
N GLY A 272 -6.21 -1.67 -19.30
CA GLY A 272 -7.15 -1.32 -20.36
C GLY A 272 -8.57 -1.06 -19.84
N PRO A 273 -9.54 -0.94 -20.77
CA PRO A 273 -10.93 -0.68 -20.44
C PRO A 273 -11.57 -1.84 -19.65
N PHE A 274 -12.74 -1.55 -19.09
CA PHE A 274 -13.63 -2.56 -18.53
C PHE A 274 -13.99 -3.64 -19.58
N PRO A 275 -14.46 -4.81 -19.13
CA PRO A 275 -14.93 -5.87 -20.04
C PRO A 275 -15.98 -5.43 -21.07
N ASP A 276 -16.78 -4.40 -20.78
CA ASP A 276 -17.77 -3.83 -21.71
C ASP A 276 -17.21 -2.75 -22.66
N GLY A 277 -15.90 -2.48 -22.60
CA GLY A 277 -15.19 -1.53 -23.45
C GLY A 277 -15.19 -0.09 -22.94
N ARG A 278 -15.91 0.24 -21.86
CA ARG A 278 -15.82 1.58 -21.26
C ARG A 278 -14.48 1.80 -20.55
N ALA A 279 -14.06 3.06 -20.45
CA ALA A 279 -12.85 3.41 -19.72
C ALA A 279 -12.96 3.05 -18.23
N ASP A 280 -11.83 2.63 -17.66
CA ASP A 280 -11.70 2.42 -16.22
C ASP A 280 -11.39 3.75 -15.53
N MET A 281 -12.38 4.31 -14.86
CA MET A 281 -12.26 5.60 -14.19
C MET A 281 -11.50 5.55 -12.85
N SER A 282 -11.35 4.37 -12.25
CA SER A 282 -10.62 4.19 -10.99
C SER A 282 -9.12 4.16 -11.25
N PHE A 283 -8.70 3.58 -12.38
CA PHE A 283 -7.31 3.55 -12.84
C PHE A 283 -7.19 3.99 -14.31
N PRO A 284 -7.39 5.27 -14.60
CA PRO A 284 -7.49 5.75 -15.98
C PRO A 284 -6.14 5.67 -16.72
N ASP A 285 -6.17 5.10 -17.92
CA ASP A 285 -4.99 4.91 -18.79
C ASP A 285 -4.35 6.23 -19.25
N LEU A 286 -5.10 7.32 -19.19
CA LEU A 286 -4.72 8.67 -19.61
C LEU A 286 -3.84 9.43 -18.59
N HIS A 287 -3.52 8.82 -17.45
CA HIS A 287 -2.68 9.41 -16.40
C HIS A 287 -1.43 8.55 -16.14
N ARG A 288 -1.31 7.93 -14.95
CA ARG A 288 -0.14 7.13 -14.54
C ARG A 288 -0.09 5.72 -15.12
N ARG A 289 -1.21 5.21 -15.67
CA ARG A 289 -1.36 3.80 -16.09
C ARG A 289 -0.98 2.82 -14.97
N LEU A 290 -1.51 3.03 -13.75
CA LEU A 290 -1.16 2.26 -12.54
C LEU A 290 -1.26 0.74 -12.71
N LYS A 291 -2.16 0.25 -13.57
CA LYS A 291 -2.32 -1.18 -13.86
C LYS A 291 -1.17 -1.82 -14.64
N THR A 292 -0.29 -1.01 -15.23
CA THR A 292 0.96 -1.45 -15.85
C THR A 292 2.15 -1.36 -14.88
N LYS A 293 1.91 -0.99 -13.62
CA LYS A 293 2.93 -0.71 -12.62
C LYS A 293 2.87 -1.71 -11.45
N MET A 294 2.84 -3.00 -11.77
CA MET A 294 2.68 -4.06 -10.77
C MET A 294 3.99 -4.35 -10.04
N THR A 295 5.14 -4.15 -10.68
CA THR A 295 6.45 -4.39 -10.06
C THR A 295 6.73 -3.42 -8.91
N GLU A 296 6.18 -2.21 -8.93
CA GLU A 296 6.18 -1.27 -7.78
C GLU A 296 5.67 -1.93 -6.50
N VAL A 297 4.60 -2.73 -6.58
CA VAL A 297 4.01 -3.44 -5.43
C VAL A 297 4.97 -4.49 -4.88
N THR A 298 5.57 -5.30 -5.77
CA THR A 298 6.55 -6.32 -5.37
C THR A 298 7.76 -5.69 -4.70
N ARG A 299 8.30 -4.60 -5.28
CA ARG A 299 9.45 -3.87 -4.72
C ARG A 299 9.15 -3.31 -3.34
N ALA A 300 7.98 -2.69 -3.17
CA ALA A 300 7.56 -2.13 -1.89
C ALA A 300 7.36 -3.22 -0.82
N ALA A 301 6.73 -4.34 -1.16
CA ALA A 301 6.53 -5.47 -0.24
C ALA A 301 7.87 -6.10 0.18
N HIS A 302 8.80 -6.30 -0.76
CA HIS A 302 10.14 -6.83 -0.45
C HIS A 302 10.99 -5.85 0.36
N TRP A 303 10.83 -4.53 0.17
CA TRP A 303 11.49 -3.54 1.02
C TRP A 303 11.09 -3.70 2.49
N HIS A 304 9.83 -4.01 2.78
CA HIS A 304 9.39 -4.20 4.15
C HIS A 304 9.95 -5.48 4.81
N ARG A 305 10.53 -6.44 4.07
CA ARG A 305 11.38 -7.50 4.65
C ARG A 305 12.68 -6.93 5.25
N ILE A 306 13.16 -5.81 4.73
CA ILE A 306 14.40 -5.17 5.18
C ILE A 306 14.09 -4.11 6.23
N ALA A 307 13.08 -3.27 5.96
CA ALA A 307 12.75 -2.10 6.76
C ALA A 307 11.22 -2.02 6.91
N PRO A 308 10.65 -2.74 7.90
CA PRO A 308 9.21 -2.78 8.11
C PRO A 308 8.59 -1.41 8.37
N ALA A 309 7.32 -1.27 7.99
CA ALA A 309 6.46 -0.21 8.48
C ALA A 309 6.45 -0.17 10.01
N PHE A 310 6.46 1.05 10.56
CA PHE A 310 6.56 1.28 12.01
C PHE A 310 5.51 2.26 12.50
N GLY A 311 5.17 2.13 13.78
CA GLY A 311 4.08 2.85 14.44
C GLY A 311 4.36 4.34 14.65
N ALA A 312 3.33 5.06 15.11
CA ALA A 312 3.44 6.48 15.43
C ALA A 312 4.35 6.77 16.66
N GLU A 313 4.60 5.76 17.52
CA GLU A 313 5.40 5.91 18.74
C GLU A 313 6.82 6.42 18.44
N GLY A 314 7.17 7.59 18.97
CA GLY A 314 8.47 8.21 18.77
C GLY A 314 8.75 8.68 17.34
N SER A 315 7.87 8.39 16.38
CA SER A 315 8.06 8.77 14.98
C SER A 315 7.60 10.20 14.74
N LYS A 316 8.55 11.09 14.43
CA LYS A 316 8.26 12.48 14.08
C LYS A 316 8.21 12.63 12.57
N MET A 317 7.10 13.16 12.07
CA MET A 317 6.98 13.57 10.67
C MET A 317 7.36 15.05 10.55
N HIS A 318 8.28 15.33 9.64
CA HIS A 318 8.78 16.64 9.29
C HIS A 318 8.35 16.96 7.85
N PHE A 319 7.85 18.17 7.65
CA PHE A 319 7.34 18.60 6.35
C PHE A 319 8.09 19.85 5.89
N SER A 320 8.39 19.93 4.60
CA SER A 320 8.90 21.17 4.01
C SER A 320 7.85 22.29 4.10
N GLN A 321 8.32 23.52 4.27
CA GLN A 321 7.46 24.70 4.17
C GLN A 321 6.98 24.94 2.73
N THR A 322 7.78 24.54 1.74
CA THR A 322 7.39 24.56 0.33
C THR A 322 6.19 23.65 0.11
N ARG A 323 5.19 24.18 -0.59
CA ARG A 323 4.02 23.42 -1.05
C ARG A 323 4.01 23.39 -2.56
N LEU A 324 3.60 22.26 -3.11
CA LEU A 324 3.43 22.05 -4.54
C LEU A 324 1.94 21.89 -4.81
N THR A 325 1.47 22.48 -5.91
CA THR A 325 0.08 22.39 -6.35
C THR A 325 0.02 21.59 -7.64
N ASP A 326 -0.78 20.54 -7.60
CA ASP A 326 -1.09 19.68 -8.73
C ASP A 326 -2.51 19.94 -9.21
N THR A 327 -2.70 19.87 -10.52
CA THR A 327 -3.97 20.16 -11.16
C THR A 327 -4.30 19.12 -12.23
N TRP A 328 -5.57 18.77 -12.33
CA TRP A 328 -6.08 17.93 -13.39
C TRP A 328 -7.39 18.46 -13.94
N LYS A 329 -7.41 18.81 -15.22
CA LYS A 329 -8.63 19.25 -15.90
C LYS A 329 -9.33 18.04 -16.52
N LEU A 330 -10.48 17.68 -15.96
CA LEU A 330 -11.32 16.61 -16.49
C LEU A 330 -11.89 17.01 -17.85
N LYS A 331 -11.90 16.07 -18.80
CA LYS A 331 -12.57 16.24 -20.09
C LYS A 331 -13.82 15.38 -20.19
N CYS A 332 -13.76 14.17 -19.66
CA CYS A 332 -14.91 13.29 -19.51
C CYS A 332 -14.90 12.71 -18.10
N ARG A 333 -15.83 13.15 -17.25
CA ARG A 333 -15.83 12.75 -15.83
C ARG A 333 -16.01 11.25 -15.68
N GLU A 334 -16.90 10.67 -16.48
CA GLU A 334 -17.29 9.27 -16.44
C GLU A 334 -16.14 8.32 -16.81
N GLU A 335 -15.12 8.80 -17.52
CA GLU A 335 -13.95 8.02 -17.92
C GLU A 335 -12.73 8.23 -17.01
N GLU A 336 -12.76 9.26 -16.16
CA GLU A 336 -11.57 9.77 -15.48
C GLU A 336 -11.68 9.75 -13.96
N ILE A 337 -12.89 9.74 -13.40
CA ILE A 337 -13.10 9.70 -11.95
C ILE A 337 -14.41 9.00 -11.57
N GLU A 338 -14.38 8.29 -10.45
CA GLU A 338 -15.58 7.64 -9.90
C GLU A 338 -16.64 8.69 -9.51
N SER A 339 -17.90 8.43 -9.92
CA SER A 339 -18.99 9.43 -9.84
C SER A 339 -19.34 9.90 -8.42
N TRP A 340 -19.10 9.06 -7.41
CA TRP A 340 -19.39 9.40 -6.02
C TRP A 340 -18.31 10.34 -5.43
N TRP A 341 -17.09 10.30 -5.98
CA TRP A 341 -15.94 10.95 -5.37
C TRP A 341 -16.09 12.47 -5.29
N PRO A 342 -16.55 13.22 -6.31
CA PRO A 342 -16.73 14.67 -6.19
C PRO A 342 -17.75 15.10 -5.12
N SER A 343 -18.67 14.20 -4.75
CA SER A 343 -19.70 14.45 -3.74
C SER A 343 -19.28 14.06 -2.32
N ALA A 344 -18.20 13.29 -2.17
CA ALA A 344 -17.74 12.85 -0.87
C ALA A 344 -17.19 14.02 -0.05
N MET A 345 -17.51 14.02 1.25
CA MET A 345 -17.12 15.10 2.16
C MET A 345 -15.60 15.29 2.22
N ALA A 346 -14.84 14.19 2.10
CA ALA A 346 -13.39 14.17 2.16
C ALA A 346 -12.70 14.78 0.93
N SER A 347 -13.44 15.03 -0.16
CA SER A 347 -12.88 15.38 -1.47
C SER A 347 -13.59 16.53 -2.18
N ARG A 348 -14.80 16.91 -1.75
CA ARG A 348 -15.62 17.96 -2.38
C ARG A 348 -14.91 19.32 -2.55
N ASN A 349 -13.92 19.60 -1.71
CA ASN A 349 -13.19 20.87 -1.73
C ASN A 349 -12.04 20.90 -2.76
N TYR A 350 -11.70 19.76 -3.38
CA TYR A 350 -10.63 19.70 -4.38
C TYR A 350 -11.11 19.95 -5.81
N MET A 351 -12.42 20.02 -6.05
CA MET A 351 -13.01 20.16 -7.37
C MET A 351 -13.62 21.55 -7.58
N GLN A 352 -13.19 22.25 -8.63
CA GLN A 352 -13.80 23.50 -9.09
C GLN A 352 -13.95 23.48 -10.62
N GLU A 353 -15.17 23.63 -11.13
CA GLU A 353 -15.46 23.78 -12.58
C GLU A 353 -14.71 22.76 -13.47
N ASP A 354 -14.73 21.48 -13.10
CA ASP A 354 -14.02 20.35 -13.75
C ASP A 354 -12.51 20.27 -13.55
N THR A 355 -11.94 21.12 -12.71
CA THR A 355 -10.52 21.08 -12.38
C THR A 355 -10.33 20.56 -10.95
N LEU A 356 -9.65 19.42 -10.84
CA LEU A 356 -9.09 18.95 -9.58
C LEU A 356 -7.86 19.78 -9.26
N THR A 357 -7.77 20.33 -8.06
CA THR A 357 -6.60 21.06 -7.57
C THR A 357 -6.26 20.59 -6.16
N VAL A 358 -5.05 20.07 -5.98
CA VAL A 358 -4.56 19.59 -4.68
C VAL A 358 -3.21 20.22 -4.41
N SER A 359 -3.08 20.86 -3.24
CA SER A 359 -1.78 21.36 -2.76
C SER A 359 -1.31 20.53 -1.58
N ALA A 360 -0.05 20.12 -1.60
CA ALA A 360 0.56 19.33 -0.55
C ALA A 360 1.98 19.83 -0.23
N CYS A 361 2.54 19.39 0.89
CA CYS A 361 3.97 19.60 1.18
C CYS A 361 4.84 19.04 0.04
N ALA A 362 5.92 19.74 -0.32
CA ALA A 362 6.83 19.26 -1.35
C ALA A 362 7.63 18.03 -0.90
N SER A 363 7.99 17.98 0.39
CA SER A 363 8.90 16.99 0.93
C SER A 363 8.47 16.58 2.34
N LEU A 364 8.44 15.26 2.59
CA LEU A 364 8.18 14.62 3.88
C LEU A 364 9.43 13.87 4.33
N GLY A 365 9.87 14.08 5.57
CA GLY A 365 10.88 13.27 6.27
C GLY A 365 10.29 12.65 7.53
N ARG A 366 10.44 11.36 7.76
CA ARG A 366 9.98 10.68 8.99
C ARG A 366 11.15 10.13 9.79
N CYS A 367 11.28 10.56 11.04
CA CYS A 367 12.46 10.32 11.89
C CYS A 367 13.77 10.87 11.30
N MET A 368 13.67 11.82 10.38
CA MET A 368 14.79 12.52 9.75
C MET A 368 14.31 13.82 9.11
N ALA A 369 15.24 14.69 8.72
CA ALA A 369 14.93 15.89 7.96
C ALA A 369 14.35 15.54 6.57
N PRO A 370 13.42 16.36 6.02
CA PRO A 370 12.92 16.16 4.66
C PRO A 370 14.05 16.32 3.63
N PRO A 371 14.04 15.55 2.52
CA PRO A 371 15.00 15.73 1.42
C PRO A 371 15.02 17.16 0.88
N THR A 372 16.21 17.61 0.50
CA THR A 372 16.41 18.88 -0.24
C THR A 372 16.49 18.58 -1.73
N VAL A 373 15.86 19.42 -2.55
CA VAL A 373 15.71 19.16 -3.99
C VAL A 373 16.16 20.37 -4.80
N VAL A 374 17.06 20.14 -5.76
CA VAL A 374 17.40 21.13 -6.80
C VAL A 374 16.45 20.92 -7.98
N PRO A 375 15.70 21.95 -8.42
CA PRO A 375 14.80 21.85 -9.56
C PRO A 375 15.46 21.32 -10.84
N ASP A 376 14.65 20.68 -11.68
CA ASP A 376 15.06 20.29 -13.03
C ASP A 376 15.23 21.51 -13.95
N SER A 377 15.54 21.26 -15.23
CA SER A 377 15.73 22.34 -16.22
C SER A 377 14.48 23.19 -16.47
N ASP A 378 13.29 22.67 -16.17
CA ASP A 378 12.02 23.38 -16.30
C ASP A 378 11.63 24.11 -15.00
N GLY A 379 12.49 24.09 -13.98
CA GLY A 379 12.21 24.66 -12.66
C GLY A 379 11.23 23.83 -11.83
N LEU A 380 11.00 22.56 -12.20
CA LEU A 380 10.08 21.68 -11.49
C LEU A 380 10.80 20.78 -10.50
N VAL A 381 10.08 20.40 -9.46
CA VAL A 381 10.52 19.44 -8.44
C VAL A 381 9.47 18.35 -8.27
N PRO A 382 9.87 17.09 -8.03
CA PRO A 382 8.97 16.02 -7.62
C PRO A 382 8.46 16.27 -6.19
N PHE A 383 7.46 15.50 -5.77
CA PHE A 383 7.25 15.29 -4.35
C PHE A 383 8.32 14.32 -3.82
N THR A 384 8.78 14.49 -2.59
CA THR A 384 9.75 13.57 -1.97
C THR A 384 9.28 13.05 -0.63
N VAL A 385 9.54 11.77 -0.36
CA VAL A 385 9.30 11.13 0.93
C VAL A 385 10.58 10.45 1.34
N ALA A 386 11.00 10.62 2.59
CA ALA A 386 12.11 9.86 3.16
C ALA A 386 11.80 9.45 4.59
N SER A 387 12.42 8.37 5.05
CA SER A 387 12.35 7.98 6.44
C SER A 387 13.61 7.30 6.92
N ARG A 388 13.81 7.33 8.24
CA ARG A 388 14.73 6.44 8.95
C ARG A 388 13.92 5.44 9.76
N ASN A 389 14.03 4.17 9.42
CA ASN A 389 13.36 3.09 10.14
C ASN A 389 14.05 2.82 11.48
N PRO A 390 13.35 2.21 12.46
CA PRO A 390 13.91 1.88 13.77
C PRO A 390 15.18 1.01 13.73
N ASN A 391 15.34 0.19 12.69
CA ASN A 391 16.54 -0.64 12.49
C ASN A 391 17.72 0.13 11.87
N GLY A 392 17.58 1.44 11.66
CA GLY A 392 18.63 2.33 11.12
C GLY A 392 18.65 2.45 9.60
N ALA A 393 17.89 1.64 8.86
CA ALA A 393 17.75 1.77 7.41
C ALA A 393 17.14 3.13 7.03
N VAL A 394 17.56 3.68 5.90
CA VAL A 394 17.03 4.95 5.37
C VAL A 394 16.36 4.67 4.03
N SER A 395 15.23 5.31 3.75
CA SER A 395 14.60 5.21 2.44
C SER A 395 14.22 6.57 1.87
N VAL A 396 14.14 6.65 0.55
CA VAL A 396 13.75 7.85 -0.17
C VAL A 396 12.95 7.49 -1.43
N ALA A 397 11.91 8.27 -1.70
CA ALA A 397 11.15 8.25 -2.95
C ALA A 397 11.08 9.63 -3.60
N THR A 398 11.16 9.68 -4.94
CA THR A 398 10.68 10.79 -5.76
C THR A 398 9.38 10.40 -6.47
N LEU A 399 8.39 11.28 -6.41
CA LEU A 399 7.03 11.01 -6.89
C LEU A 399 6.62 12.08 -7.90
N GLY A 400 5.86 11.66 -8.91
CA GLY A 400 5.47 12.51 -10.03
C GLY A 400 4.51 13.64 -9.68
N ARG A 401 4.40 14.56 -10.64
CA ARG A 401 3.57 15.75 -10.64
C ARG A 401 2.47 15.61 -11.68
N THR A 402 1.23 15.89 -11.28
CA THR A 402 0.06 16.02 -12.13
C THR A 402 -0.14 17.51 -12.44
N LEU A 403 0.21 17.94 -13.66
CA LEU A 403 0.20 19.33 -14.08
C LEU A 403 -0.74 19.51 -15.29
N GLY A 404 -1.98 19.95 -15.02
CA GLY A 404 -3.03 20.16 -15.99
C GLY A 404 -3.56 18.87 -16.61
N ARG A 405 -2.84 18.31 -17.59
CA ARG A 405 -3.20 17.08 -18.32
C ARG A 405 -2.02 16.12 -18.46
N THR A 406 -0.92 16.42 -17.79
CA THR A 406 0.34 15.70 -17.91
C THR A 406 0.75 15.15 -16.56
N TYR A 407 1.14 13.88 -16.53
CA TYR A 407 1.90 13.30 -15.43
C TYR A 407 3.36 13.24 -15.82
N LYS A 408 4.26 13.76 -14.98
CA LYS A 408 5.71 13.59 -15.16
C LYS A 408 6.43 13.52 -13.83
N ILE A 409 7.57 12.83 -13.80
CA ILE A 409 8.48 12.82 -12.65
C ILE A 409 9.67 13.72 -12.98
N PRO A 410 9.78 14.92 -12.39
CA PRO A 410 10.96 15.76 -12.59
C PRO A 410 12.22 15.05 -12.09
N ARG A 411 13.22 14.92 -12.96
CA ARG A 411 14.51 14.32 -12.62
C ARG A 411 15.40 15.39 -11.98
N CYS A 412 15.44 15.38 -10.66
CA CYS A 412 16.13 16.39 -9.85
C CYS A 412 17.36 15.82 -9.13
N ASP A 413 18.26 16.70 -8.67
CA ASP A 413 19.22 16.31 -7.64
C ASP A 413 18.52 16.34 -6.29
N VAL A 414 18.57 15.22 -5.58
CA VAL A 414 17.93 15.04 -4.28
C VAL A 414 18.99 14.71 -3.25
N THR A 415 19.03 15.50 -2.17
CA THR A 415 20.03 15.39 -1.11
C THR A 415 19.41 14.97 0.21
N LEU A 416 20.04 14.02 0.89
CA LEU A 416 19.68 13.60 2.25
C LEU A 416 20.91 13.56 3.16
N ASP A 417 20.70 13.91 4.42
CA ASP A 417 21.61 13.54 5.50
C ASP A 417 21.18 12.17 6.05
N THR A 418 22.11 11.22 5.99
CA THR A 418 21.88 9.81 6.27
C THR A 418 22.63 9.32 7.50
N GLY A 419 23.37 10.18 8.21
CA GLY A 419 24.18 9.79 9.36
C GLY A 419 25.04 8.56 9.04
N ASN A 420 25.01 7.56 9.92
CA ASN A 420 25.74 6.30 9.78
C ASN A 420 24.94 5.16 9.11
N ALA A 421 23.87 5.46 8.37
CA ALA A 421 23.06 4.42 7.71
C ALA A 421 23.89 3.63 6.69
N LEU A 422 23.70 2.31 6.68
CA LEU A 422 24.38 1.38 5.76
C LEU A 422 23.45 0.79 4.70
N THR A 423 22.13 0.87 4.90
CA THR A 423 21.12 0.23 4.05
C THR A 423 20.08 1.25 3.60
N PHE A 424 19.82 1.26 2.31
CA PHE A 424 19.02 2.28 1.64
C PHE A 424 17.95 1.68 0.75
N GLY A 425 16.70 2.12 0.90
CA GLY A 425 15.61 1.85 -0.03
C GLY A 425 15.41 3.06 -0.95
N ILE A 426 15.58 2.91 -2.25
CA ILE A 426 15.56 4.02 -3.21
C ILE A 426 14.48 3.76 -4.25
N PHE A 427 13.54 4.71 -4.39
CA PHE A 427 12.35 4.57 -5.23
C PHE A 427 12.14 5.80 -6.11
N GLY A 428 11.67 5.61 -7.34
CA GLY A 428 11.40 6.72 -8.25
C GLY A 428 12.62 7.20 -9.03
N GLN A 429 12.44 8.27 -9.81
CA GLN A 429 13.45 8.74 -10.77
C GLN A 429 14.22 9.96 -10.26
N TYR A 430 15.50 10.03 -10.59
CA TYR A 430 16.42 11.06 -10.14
C TYR A 430 17.25 11.62 -11.30
N ARG A 431 17.82 12.81 -11.13
CA ARG A 431 19.03 13.21 -11.86
C ARG A 431 20.25 12.66 -11.12
N ASN A 432 20.39 13.01 -9.84
CA ASN A 432 21.31 12.38 -8.91
C ASN A 432 20.64 12.22 -7.54
N LEU A 433 20.94 11.12 -6.86
CA LEU A 433 20.70 10.98 -5.43
C LEU A 433 22.01 11.22 -4.69
N ILE A 434 22.02 12.17 -3.75
CA ILE A 434 23.20 12.62 -3.02
C ILE A 434 22.99 12.28 -1.55
N LEU A 435 23.80 11.36 -1.03
CA LEU A 435 23.77 10.93 0.35
C LEU A 435 24.98 11.52 1.09
N HIS A 436 24.71 12.41 2.05
CA HIS A 436 25.71 12.82 3.03
C HIS A 436 25.68 11.83 4.19
N THR A 437 26.83 11.27 4.52
CA THR A 437 26.97 10.22 5.53
C THR A 437 28.09 10.57 6.52
N GLU A 438 28.07 9.99 7.70
CA GLU A 438 29.17 10.06 8.68
C GLU A 438 30.26 9.01 8.41
N LEU A 439 30.04 8.11 7.44
CA LEU A 439 30.95 7.01 7.10
C LEU A 439 32.12 7.50 6.24
N ASP A 440 33.31 6.94 6.47
CA ASP A 440 34.40 7.02 5.50
C ASP A 440 34.17 6.01 4.37
N LEU A 441 33.91 6.53 3.18
CA LEU A 441 33.54 5.73 2.01
C LEU A 441 34.77 5.23 1.21
N ALA A 442 35.99 5.67 1.52
CA ALA A 442 37.19 5.37 0.74
C ALA A 442 37.43 3.85 0.56
N ASN A 443 37.07 3.05 1.57
CA ASN A 443 37.24 1.60 1.59
C ASN A 443 35.92 0.82 1.61
N CYS A 444 34.84 1.44 1.13
CA CYS A 444 33.55 0.77 1.03
C CYS A 444 33.31 0.16 -0.36
N ARG A 445 32.57 -0.93 -0.40
CA ARG A 445 31.86 -1.42 -1.58
C ARG A 445 30.43 -0.89 -1.54
N ILE A 446 29.94 -0.41 -2.67
CA ILE A 446 28.55 -0.01 -2.85
C ILE A 446 27.86 -1.10 -3.65
N ALA A 447 26.90 -1.80 -3.02
CA ALA A 447 26.15 -2.88 -3.65
C ALA A 447 24.68 -2.48 -3.82
N ALA A 448 24.06 -2.87 -4.93
CA ALA A 448 22.65 -2.57 -5.20
C ALA A 448 21.92 -3.73 -5.88
N GLN A 449 20.60 -3.82 -5.65
CA GLN A 449 19.73 -4.85 -6.21
C GLN A 449 18.33 -4.29 -6.43
N ASP A 450 17.71 -4.57 -7.59
CA ASP A 450 16.27 -4.34 -7.79
C ASP A 450 15.50 -5.12 -6.73
N LEU A 451 14.59 -4.46 -6.02
CA LEU A 451 13.81 -5.09 -4.96
C LEU A 451 12.89 -6.21 -5.47
N ALA A 452 12.63 -6.31 -6.78
CA ALA A 452 11.88 -7.40 -7.40
C ALA A 452 12.75 -8.40 -8.18
N TYR A 453 14.08 -8.30 -8.10
CA TYR A 453 15.02 -9.20 -8.77
C TYR A 453 15.86 -9.98 -7.78
N GLU A 454 16.42 -11.11 -8.21
CA GLU A 454 17.15 -12.04 -7.32
C GLU A 454 18.64 -11.70 -7.17
N THR A 455 19.20 -10.91 -8.09
CA THR A 455 20.66 -10.70 -8.19
C THR A 455 21.08 -9.29 -7.77
N ALA A 456 22.07 -9.21 -6.88
CA ALA A 456 22.75 -7.98 -6.52
C ALA A 456 23.99 -7.71 -7.37
N TYR A 457 24.41 -6.44 -7.42
CA TYR A 457 25.54 -5.97 -8.20
C TYR A 457 26.44 -5.03 -7.38
N ASP A 458 27.76 -5.14 -7.58
CA ASP A 458 28.73 -4.14 -7.13
C ASP A 458 28.69 -2.94 -8.08
N ILE A 459 28.18 -1.81 -7.58
CA ILE A 459 28.06 -0.56 -8.33
C ILE A 459 29.11 0.49 -7.96
N THR A 460 30.14 0.12 -7.19
CA THR A 460 31.15 1.06 -6.67
C THR A 460 31.80 1.90 -7.77
N THR A 461 32.02 1.33 -8.96
CA THR A 461 32.63 2.02 -10.11
C THR A 461 31.64 2.87 -10.93
N TYR A 462 30.36 2.82 -10.60
CA TYR A 462 29.29 3.53 -11.30
C TYR A 462 28.72 4.72 -10.50
N VAL A 463 29.18 4.89 -9.27
CA VAL A 463 28.83 6.00 -8.37
C VAL A 463 30.03 6.90 -8.16
N ASN A 464 29.79 8.12 -7.69
CA ASN A 464 30.87 9.04 -7.32
C ASN A 464 30.96 9.14 -5.79
N ILE A 465 32.15 8.96 -5.26
CA ILE A 465 32.45 9.01 -3.83
C ILE A 465 33.42 10.16 -3.61
N THR A 466 33.00 11.14 -2.82
CA THR A 466 33.84 12.27 -2.41
C THR A 466 33.81 12.39 -0.90
N GLY A 467 34.80 11.79 -0.23
CA GLY A 467 34.89 11.72 1.23
C GLY A 467 33.65 11.08 1.84
N HIS A 468 32.85 11.90 2.51
CA HIS A 468 31.62 11.54 3.22
C HIS A 468 30.34 11.68 2.37
N THR A 469 30.48 11.79 1.05
CA THR A 469 29.35 11.97 0.13
C THR A 469 29.35 10.88 -0.93
N LEU A 470 28.21 10.20 -1.05
CA LEU A 470 27.93 9.25 -2.13
C LEU A 470 26.94 9.89 -3.09
N ILE A 471 27.32 10.00 -4.36
CA ILE A 471 26.47 10.51 -5.44
C ILE A 471 26.14 9.36 -6.38
N ILE A 472 24.85 9.05 -6.49
CA ILE A 472 24.32 7.97 -7.29
C ILE A 472 23.61 8.58 -8.50
N PRO A 473 24.15 8.44 -9.72
CA PRO A 473 23.47 8.93 -10.92
C PRO A 473 22.11 8.27 -11.10
N GLY A 474 21.10 9.04 -11.51
CA GLY A 474 19.76 8.52 -11.78
C GLY A 474 19.74 7.42 -12.84
N THR A 475 20.70 7.43 -13.77
CA THR A 475 20.88 6.37 -14.77
C THR A 475 21.31 5.03 -14.18
N VAL A 476 22.00 5.01 -13.03
CA VAL A 476 22.34 3.79 -12.28
C VAL A 476 21.12 3.29 -11.53
N ILE A 477 20.33 4.20 -10.92
CA ILE A 477 19.08 3.87 -10.23
C ILE A 477 18.09 3.26 -11.23
N ASP A 478 17.92 3.88 -12.39
CA ASP A 478 17.08 3.36 -13.48
C ASP A 478 17.58 1.98 -13.92
N ALA A 479 18.89 1.80 -14.15
CA ALA A 479 19.44 0.55 -14.68
C ALA A 479 19.37 -0.64 -13.71
N ILE A 480 19.63 -0.43 -12.42
CA ILE A 480 19.47 -1.48 -11.40
C ILE A 480 17.99 -1.66 -11.08
N GLY A 481 17.30 -0.59 -10.68
CA GLY A 481 15.96 -0.66 -10.10
C GLY A 481 14.86 -1.03 -11.08
N THR A 482 15.17 -1.36 -12.33
CA THR A 482 14.23 -1.87 -13.34
C THR A 482 14.59 -3.27 -13.88
N MET A 483 15.60 -3.95 -13.33
CA MET A 483 16.05 -5.25 -13.85
C MET A 483 14.98 -6.34 -13.87
N ALA A 484 13.97 -6.28 -13.00
CA ALA A 484 12.86 -7.22 -12.99
C ALA A 484 11.75 -6.89 -14.02
N GLN A 485 11.80 -5.73 -14.69
CA GLN A 485 10.73 -5.30 -15.59
C GLN A 485 10.72 -6.08 -16.90
N ASN A 486 9.52 -6.43 -17.33
CA ASN A 486 9.24 -6.86 -18.69
C ASN A 486 8.74 -5.68 -19.54
N ASP A 487 8.61 -5.88 -20.85
CA ASP A 487 8.25 -4.82 -21.82
C ASP A 487 6.87 -4.17 -21.57
N ALA A 488 5.97 -4.84 -20.84
CA ALA A 488 4.63 -4.33 -20.53
C ALA A 488 4.57 -3.58 -19.19
N ASP A 489 5.61 -3.68 -18.36
CA ASP A 489 5.69 -3.03 -17.06
C ASP A 489 6.26 -1.61 -17.20
N THR A 490 5.55 -0.60 -16.67
CA THR A 490 5.98 0.80 -16.69
C THR A 490 6.32 1.33 -15.30
N SER A 491 6.61 0.44 -14.35
CA SER A 491 6.90 0.82 -12.96
C SER A 491 8.09 1.77 -12.88
N GLU A 492 8.03 2.69 -11.92
CA GLU A 492 9.22 3.43 -11.52
C GLU A 492 10.27 2.50 -10.89
N PRO A 493 11.58 2.82 -11.01
CA PRO A 493 12.63 2.00 -10.41
C PRO A 493 12.48 1.91 -8.89
N GLY A 494 12.87 0.78 -8.32
CA GLY A 494 12.97 0.59 -6.87
C GLY A 494 14.05 -0.42 -6.53
N LEU A 495 15.00 -0.04 -5.68
CA LEU A 495 16.17 -0.84 -5.36
C LEU A 495 16.57 -0.72 -3.90
N ILE A 496 17.23 -1.76 -3.40
CA ILE A 496 18.05 -1.70 -2.19
C ILE A 496 19.48 -1.34 -2.59
N LEU A 497 20.10 -0.46 -1.80
CA LEU A 497 21.53 -0.17 -1.84
C LEU A 497 22.13 -0.42 -0.45
N THR A 498 23.32 -0.99 -0.41
CA THR A 498 24.08 -1.19 0.83
C THR A 498 25.50 -0.65 0.70
N ILE A 499 25.99 -0.05 1.78
CA ILE A 499 27.39 0.35 1.95
C ILE A 499 28.07 -0.74 2.79
N GLN A 500 29.08 -1.39 2.23
CA GLN A 500 29.72 -2.55 2.84
C GLN A 500 31.21 -2.26 3.04
N GLN A 501 31.69 -2.23 4.28
CA GLN A 501 33.11 -2.05 4.57
C GLN A 501 33.90 -3.28 4.08
N LYS A 502 35.01 -3.05 3.37
CA LYS A 502 35.80 -4.14 2.77
C LYS A 502 36.38 -5.15 3.76
N GLU A 503 36.60 -4.75 5.01
CA GLU A 503 37.14 -5.62 6.07
C GLU A 503 36.15 -6.70 6.56
N ASN A 504 34.86 -6.56 6.24
CA ASN A 504 33.80 -7.51 6.63
C ASN A 504 33.26 -8.36 5.45
N ILE A 505 33.96 -8.36 4.31
CA ILE A 505 33.60 -9.16 3.13
C ILE A 505 34.46 -10.43 3.14
N ALA A 506 33.99 -11.46 3.85
CA ALA A 506 34.56 -12.80 3.82
C ALA A 506 33.60 -13.77 3.10
#